data_AF-A0A2U1F104-F1
#
_entry.id   AF-A0A2U1F104-F1
#
_cell.length_a   1.000
_cell.length_b   1.000
_cell.length_c   1.000
_cell.angle_alpha   90.00
_cell.angle_beta   90.00
_cell.angle_gamma   90.00
#
_symmetry.space_group_name_H-M   'P 1'
#
loop_
_entity.id
_entity.type
_entity.pdbx_description
1 polymer ?
#
loop_
_entity_poly.entity_id
_entity_poly.type
_entity_poly.pdbx_seq_one_letter_code
_entity_poly.pdbx_strand_id
1 'polypeptide(L)'
;MRDDEAPHVAPAAVPTPRMPQDAVPGVPGTYRQWVTALGQVSGLLLALRDAEAHGAVLPWPLARGAALRAWAAATRPVLARGAKPGSPEDHRVVEETARVLGTRLCRRRARGAGELLTAVLEREARGHDREPEWLVAQIARVHGVLTATDPVSSWVVWHALDDADPAGT
;
A
#
# COMPACT_ATOMS: atom_id res chain seq x y z
N MET A 1 -14.28 -17.60 -65.92
CA MET A 1 -13.91 -17.86 -64.51
C MET A 1 -13.63 -16.51 -63.88
N ARG A 2 -14.49 -16.08 -62.95
CA ARG A 2 -14.27 -14.89 -62.13
C ARG A 2 -13.83 -15.42 -60.76
N ASP A 3 -12.67 -14.99 -60.30
CA ASP A 3 -12.16 -15.31 -58.97
C ASP A 3 -12.91 -14.45 -57.96
N ASP A 4 -13.68 -15.11 -57.09
CA ASP A 4 -14.32 -14.53 -55.90
C ASP A 4 -13.26 -14.34 -54.82
N GLU A 5 -12.70 -13.13 -54.71
CA GLU A 5 -11.82 -12.74 -53.62
C GLU A 5 -12.69 -12.36 -52.41
N ALA A 6 -12.78 -13.28 -51.45
CA ALA A 6 -13.53 -13.03 -50.21
C ALA A 6 -12.85 -11.92 -49.38
N PRO A 7 -13.60 -10.93 -48.86
CA PRO A 7 -13.00 -9.84 -48.11
C PRO A 7 -12.40 -10.35 -46.80
N HIS A 8 -11.11 -10.09 -46.61
CA HIS A 8 -10.37 -10.36 -45.39
C HIS A 8 -10.91 -9.48 -44.26
N VAL A 9 -11.72 -10.05 -43.37
CA VAL A 9 -12.21 -9.37 -42.17
C VAL A 9 -11.05 -9.21 -41.20
N ALA A 10 -10.51 -8.00 -41.09
CA ALA A 10 -9.52 -7.67 -40.08
C ALA A 10 -10.10 -7.92 -38.67
N PRO A 11 -9.33 -8.50 -37.74
CA PRO A 11 -9.81 -8.74 -36.39
C PRO A 11 -10.17 -7.40 -35.74
N ALA A 12 -11.39 -7.32 -35.19
CA ALA A 12 -11.87 -6.16 -34.45
C ALA A 12 -10.84 -5.79 -33.37
N ALA A 13 -10.27 -4.60 -33.46
CA ALA A 13 -9.35 -4.09 -32.46
C ALA A 13 -10.06 -4.10 -31.09
N VAL A 14 -9.57 -4.92 -30.17
CA VAL A 14 -10.02 -4.90 -28.77
C VAL A 14 -9.83 -3.47 -28.27
N PRO A 15 -10.87 -2.77 -27.80
CA PRO A 15 -10.72 -1.41 -27.31
C PRO A 15 -9.72 -1.43 -26.14
N THR A 16 -8.54 -0.87 -26.37
CA THR A 16 -7.57 -0.68 -25.28
C THR A 16 -8.23 0.28 -24.28
N PRO A 17 -8.44 -0.13 -23.03
CA PRO A 17 -8.99 0.76 -22.02
C PRO A 17 -8.12 2.03 -21.98
N ARG A 18 -8.71 3.21 -22.20
CA ARG A 18 -7.99 4.46 -22.01
C ARG A 18 -7.60 4.52 -20.53
N MET A 19 -6.30 4.41 -20.28
CA MET A 19 -5.75 4.64 -18.95
C MET A 19 -6.21 6.02 -18.48
N PRO A 20 -6.71 6.15 -17.24
CA PRO A 20 -6.95 7.46 -16.64
C PRO A 20 -5.71 8.33 -16.84
N GLN A 21 -5.89 9.63 -17.12
CA GLN A 21 -4.75 10.54 -17.38
C GLN A 21 -3.74 10.59 -16.23
N ASP A 22 -4.17 10.20 -15.03
CA ASP A 22 -3.35 10.12 -13.81
C ASP A 22 -2.93 8.70 -13.43
N ALA A 23 -3.01 7.70 -14.32
CA ALA A 23 -2.60 6.34 -14.00
C ALA A 23 -1.09 6.25 -13.76
N VAL A 24 -0.67 5.44 -12.77
CA VAL A 24 0.75 5.15 -12.53
C VAL A 24 1.15 3.96 -13.41
N PRO A 25 2.17 4.10 -14.30
CA PRO A 25 2.57 2.99 -15.16
C PRO A 25 3.00 1.76 -14.36
N GLY A 26 2.49 0.59 -14.75
CA GLY A 26 2.91 -0.70 -14.19
C GLY A 26 2.29 -1.10 -12.86
N VAL A 27 1.45 -0.26 -12.24
CA VAL A 27 0.73 -0.57 -11.00
C VAL A 27 -0.74 -0.15 -11.08
N PRO A 28 -1.65 -0.83 -10.38
CA PRO A 28 -3.06 -0.46 -10.34
C PRO A 28 -3.27 0.88 -9.61
N GLY A 29 -4.37 1.56 -9.96
CA GLY A 29 -4.78 2.80 -9.32
C GLY A 29 -4.28 4.08 -9.99
N THR A 30 -4.85 5.20 -9.54
CA THR A 30 -4.45 6.56 -9.95
C THR A 30 -3.33 7.08 -9.07
N TYR A 31 -2.57 8.03 -9.60
CA TYR A 31 -1.51 8.74 -8.87
C TYR A 31 -2.04 9.37 -7.58
N ARG A 32 -3.24 9.96 -7.62
CA ARG A 32 -3.89 10.52 -6.43
C ARG A 32 -4.14 9.48 -5.35
N GLN A 33 -4.66 8.30 -5.72
CA GLN A 33 -4.89 7.21 -4.76
C GLN A 33 -3.57 6.73 -4.16
N TRP A 34 -2.52 6.60 -4.99
CA TRP A 34 -1.17 6.28 -4.53
C TRP A 34 -0.63 7.31 -3.55
N VAL A 35 -0.63 8.59 -3.90
CA VAL A 35 -0.15 9.66 -3.01
C VAL A 35 -0.91 9.68 -1.69
N THR A 36 -2.22 9.42 -1.72
CA THR A 36 -3.04 9.35 -0.51
C THR A 36 -2.63 8.18 0.38
N ALA A 37 -2.58 6.96 -0.18
CA ALA A 37 -2.16 5.76 0.55
C ALA A 37 -0.74 5.90 1.11
N LEU A 38 0.18 6.46 0.32
CA LEU A 38 1.56 6.69 0.72
C LEU A 38 1.68 7.74 1.82
N GLY A 39 0.90 8.81 1.73
CA GLY A 39 0.85 9.87 2.75
C GLY A 39 0.36 9.34 4.10
N GLN A 40 -0.70 8.54 4.12
CA GLN A 40 -1.26 7.95 5.35
C GLN A 40 -0.24 7.06 6.07
N VAL A 41 0.41 6.16 5.33
CA VAL A 41 1.45 5.29 5.91
C VAL A 41 2.66 6.10 6.36
N SER A 42 3.09 7.10 5.57
CA SER A 42 4.21 7.96 5.94
C SER A 42 3.92 8.75 7.22
N GLY A 43 2.69 9.26 7.37
CA GLY A 43 2.23 9.94 8.59
C GLY A 43 2.35 9.04 9.82
N LEU A 44 1.87 7.80 9.72
CA LEU A 44 2.02 6.81 10.78
C LEU A 44 3.49 6.54 11.14
N LEU A 45 4.35 6.29 10.15
CA LEU A 45 5.77 5.99 10.40
C LEU A 45 6.52 7.20 10.99
N LEU A 46 6.14 8.43 10.60
CA LEU A 46 6.64 9.66 11.20
C LEU A 46 6.17 9.82 12.64
N ALA A 47 4.90 9.56 12.94
CA ALA A 47 4.36 9.63 14.30
C ALA A 47 5.02 8.60 15.24
N LEU A 48 5.36 7.41 14.74
CA LEU A 48 6.14 6.42 15.47
C LEU A 48 7.57 6.93 15.72
N ARG A 49 8.21 7.51 14.70
CA ARG A 49 9.55 8.09 14.84
C ARG A 49 9.57 9.25 15.84
N ASP A 50 8.53 10.06 15.85
CA ASP A 50 8.35 11.14 16.83
C ASP A 50 8.19 10.58 18.25
N ALA A 51 7.38 9.53 18.44
CA ALA A 51 7.26 8.87 19.73
C ALA A 51 8.62 8.32 20.22
N GLU A 52 9.42 7.73 19.32
CA GLU A 52 10.79 7.27 19.63
C GLU A 52 11.71 8.43 20.04
N ALA A 53 11.64 9.57 19.35
CA ALA A 53 12.40 10.77 19.71
C ALA A 53 12.04 11.29 21.10
N HIS A 54 10.80 11.05 21.56
CA HIS A 54 10.32 11.38 22.90
C HIS A 54 10.51 10.25 23.93
N GLY A 55 11.41 9.29 23.65
CA GLY A 55 11.84 8.27 24.61
C GLY A 55 11.12 6.93 24.51
N ALA A 56 10.26 6.73 23.52
CA ALA A 56 9.67 5.43 23.27
C ALA A 56 10.71 4.39 22.83
N VAL A 57 10.63 3.19 23.40
CA VAL A 57 11.41 2.05 22.92
C VAL A 57 10.57 1.27 21.92
N LEU A 58 10.93 1.39 20.64
CA LEU A 58 10.24 0.67 19.57
C LEU A 58 10.97 -0.64 19.22
N PRO A 59 10.25 -1.71 18.87
CA PRO A 59 10.86 -2.95 18.39
C PRO A 59 11.43 -2.74 16.97
N TRP A 60 12.38 -3.58 16.58
CA TRP A 60 12.68 -3.75 15.15
C TRP A 60 11.42 -4.23 14.40
N PRO A 61 11.11 -3.72 13.19
CA PRO A 61 11.84 -2.72 12.39
C PRO A 61 11.42 -1.25 12.61
N LEU A 62 10.54 -0.97 13.57
CA LEU A 62 10.07 0.40 13.84
C LEU A 62 11.14 1.28 14.50
N ALA A 63 12.12 0.67 15.14
CA ALA A 63 13.24 1.35 15.78
C ALA A 63 14.12 2.13 14.79
N ARG A 64 14.67 3.24 15.28
CA ARG A 64 15.69 4.08 14.62
C ARG A 64 15.29 4.53 13.22
N GLY A 65 13.99 4.65 12.96
CA GLY A 65 13.42 5.02 11.66
C GLY A 65 13.72 4.04 10.53
N ALA A 66 14.03 2.76 10.81
CA ALA A 66 14.33 1.79 9.77
C ALA A 66 13.12 1.54 8.85
N ALA A 67 11.94 1.32 9.41
CA ALA A 67 10.69 1.23 8.67
C ALA A 67 10.43 2.44 7.75
N LEU A 68 10.66 3.66 8.26
CA LEU A 68 10.46 4.90 7.48
C LEU A 68 11.42 5.00 6.27
N ARG A 69 12.70 4.62 6.45
CA ARG A 69 13.67 4.61 5.36
C ARG A 69 13.34 3.55 4.31
N ALA A 70 13.02 2.34 4.75
CA ALA A 70 12.64 1.24 3.86
C ALA A 70 11.36 1.58 3.08
N TRP A 71 10.38 2.19 3.74
CA TRP A 71 9.17 2.69 3.10
C TRP A 71 9.49 3.69 1.99
N ALA A 72 10.29 4.73 2.29
CA ALA A 72 10.67 5.74 1.32
C ALA A 72 11.44 5.15 0.12
N ALA A 73 12.26 4.12 0.34
CA ALA A 73 12.97 3.42 -0.73
C ALA A 73 12.03 2.58 -1.59
N ALA A 74 11.16 1.78 -0.97
CA ALA A 74 10.21 0.89 -1.65
C ALA A 74 9.19 1.65 -2.50
N THR A 75 8.75 2.83 -2.07
CA THR A 75 7.67 3.58 -2.74
C THR A 75 8.17 4.65 -3.70
N ARG A 76 9.49 4.88 -3.75
CA ARG A 76 10.12 5.85 -4.65
C ARG A 76 9.76 5.67 -6.14
N PRO A 77 9.67 4.45 -6.70
CA PRO A 77 9.29 4.25 -8.10
C PRO A 77 7.90 4.78 -8.47
N VAL A 78 6.97 4.77 -7.50
CA VAL A 78 5.61 5.29 -7.69
C VAL A 78 5.59 6.81 -7.68
N LEU A 79 6.41 7.42 -6.83
CA LEU A 79 6.45 8.87 -6.63
C LEU A 79 7.34 9.60 -7.64
N ALA A 80 8.42 8.95 -8.11
CA ALA A 80 9.42 9.53 -8.99
C ALA A 80 9.62 8.66 -10.23
N ARG A 81 9.21 9.19 -11.40
CA ARG A 81 9.37 8.54 -12.69
C ARG A 81 10.85 8.21 -12.94
N GLY A 82 11.15 6.96 -13.27
CA GLY A 82 12.51 6.48 -13.57
C GLY A 82 13.37 6.16 -12.34
N ALA A 83 12.83 6.21 -11.12
CA ALA A 83 13.56 5.79 -9.94
C ALA A 83 13.73 4.27 -9.87
N LYS A 84 14.86 3.83 -9.29
CA LYS A 84 15.13 2.40 -9.06
C LYS A 84 14.15 1.85 -8.02
N PRO A 85 13.67 0.61 -8.20
CA PRO A 85 12.90 -0.09 -7.18
C PRO A 85 13.68 -0.22 -5.88
N GLY A 86 12.95 -0.28 -4.76
CA GLY A 86 13.52 -0.62 -3.47
C GLY A 86 14.22 -1.97 -3.53
N SER A 87 15.20 -2.17 -2.65
CA SER A 87 15.87 -3.46 -2.57
C SER A 87 14.92 -4.52 -1.99
N PRO A 88 15.15 -5.82 -2.23
CA PRO A 88 14.40 -6.89 -1.55
C PRO A 88 14.43 -6.78 -0.02
N GLU A 89 15.49 -6.18 0.54
CA GLU A 89 15.60 -5.92 1.97
C GLU A 89 14.64 -4.82 2.44
N ASP A 90 14.48 -3.74 1.67
CA ASP A 90 13.50 -2.69 1.97
C ASP A 90 12.08 -3.25 2.01
N HIS A 91 11.73 -4.10 1.04
CA HIS A 91 10.42 -4.76 1.00
C HIS A 91 10.21 -5.67 2.22
N ARG A 92 11.21 -6.47 2.61
CA ARG A 92 11.14 -7.30 3.84
C ARG A 92 10.94 -6.46 5.10
N VAL A 93 11.58 -5.29 5.19
CA VAL A 93 11.39 -4.37 6.32
C VAL A 93 9.96 -3.82 6.37
N VAL A 94 9.38 -3.47 5.21
CA VAL A 94 7.98 -3.01 5.12
C VAL A 94 7.01 -4.14 5.48
N GLU A 95 7.23 -5.35 4.97
CA GLU A 95 6.43 -6.55 5.32
C GLU A 95 6.46 -6.81 6.84
N GLU A 96 7.65 -6.85 7.44
CA GLU A 96 7.81 -7.09 8.86
C GLU A 96 7.20 -5.96 9.69
N THR A 97 7.22 -4.72 9.18
CA THR A 97 6.53 -3.59 9.81
C THR A 97 5.03 -3.85 9.91
N ALA A 98 4.38 -4.26 8.81
CA ALA A 98 2.96 -4.59 8.81
C ALA A 98 2.65 -5.77 9.75
N ARG A 99 3.49 -6.80 9.75
CA ARG A 99 3.37 -7.97 10.64
C ARG A 99 3.46 -7.59 12.11
N VAL A 100 4.45 -6.78 12.50
CA VAL A 100 4.64 -6.34 13.88
C VAL A 100 3.43 -5.53 14.34
N LEU A 101 3.02 -4.52 13.57
CA LEU A 101 1.86 -3.68 13.92
C LEU A 101 0.56 -4.50 14.02
N GLY A 102 0.31 -5.37 13.05
CA GLY A 102 -0.86 -6.26 13.06
C GLY A 102 -0.87 -7.21 14.27
N THR A 103 0.29 -7.80 14.59
CA THR A 103 0.42 -8.67 15.77
C THR A 103 0.15 -7.91 17.07
N ARG A 104 0.62 -6.66 17.18
CA ARG A 104 0.33 -5.83 18.37
C ARG A 104 -1.15 -5.46 18.47
N LEU A 105 -1.82 -5.13 17.36
CA LEU A 105 -3.27 -4.92 17.34
C LEU A 105 -4.05 -6.16 17.77
N CYS A 106 -3.71 -7.33 17.23
CA CYS A 106 -4.35 -8.59 17.64
C CYS A 106 -4.18 -8.85 19.14
N ARG A 107 -2.96 -8.63 19.68
CA ARG A 107 -2.69 -8.78 21.12
C ARG A 107 -3.47 -7.77 21.96
N ARG A 108 -3.58 -6.51 21.53
CA ARG A 108 -4.40 -5.49 22.19
C ARG A 108 -5.86 -5.94 22.26
N ARG A 109 -6.44 -6.38 21.14
CA ARG A 109 -7.83 -6.88 21.08
C ARG A 109 -8.04 -8.05 22.03
N ALA A 110 -7.09 -8.99 22.11
CA ALA A 110 -7.20 -10.16 22.97
C ALA A 110 -7.02 -9.86 24.47
N ARG A 111 -6.20 -8.86 24.83
CA ARG A 111 -5.79 -8.61 26.23
C ARG A 111 -6.37 -7.33 26.84
N GLY A 112 -6.99 -6.46 26.04
CA GLY A 112 -7.59 -5.20 26.48
C GLY A 112 -6.62 -4.08 26.89
N ALA A 113 -5.33 -4.39 27.11
CA ALA A 113 -4.32 -3.38 27.45
C ALA A 113 -3.68 -2.80 26.18
N GLY A 114 -3.84 -1.48 25.99
CA GLY A 114 -3.14 -0.72 24.97
C GLY A 114 -1.69 -0.46 25.36
N GLU A 115 -0.77 -0.64 24.41
CA GLU A 115 0.61 -0.18 24.53
C GLU A 115 0.85 1.04 23.63
N LEU A 116 1.97 1.72 23.81
CA LEU A 116 2.29 2.95 23.09
C LEU A 116 2.15 2.81 21.56
N LEU A 117 2.64 1.71 20.98
CA LEU A 117 2.52 1.45 19.54
C LEU A 117 1.06 1.48 19.08
N THR A 118 0.19 0.81 19.81
CA THR A 118 -1.24 0.78 19.49
C THR A 118 -1.93 2.11 19.74
N ALA A 119 -1.49 2.88 20.74
CA ALA A 119 -2.03 4.22 21.00
C ALA A 119 -1.64 5.22 19.90
N VAL A 120 -0.40 5.16 19.38
CA VAL A 120 0.02 5.96 18.22
C VAL A 120 -0.82 5.57 17.01
N LEU A 121 -0.95 4.28 16.72
CA LEU A 121 -1.72 3.79 15.59
C LEU A 121 -3.20 4.19 15.67
N GLU A 122 -3.83 4.12 16.85
CA GLU A 122 -5.19 4.60 17.10
C GLU A 122 -5.35 6.11 16.88
N ARG A 123 -4.36 6.90 17.29
CA ARG A 123 -4.39 8.36 17.08
C ARG A 123 -4.30 8.70 15.60
N GLU A 124 -3.37 8.08 14.87
CA GLU A 124 -3.21 8.34 13.44
C GLU A 124 -4.42 7.83 12.65
N ALA A 125 -4.98 6.67 13.01
CA ALA A 125 -6.19 6.13 12.36
C ALA A 125 -7.40 7.05 12.54
N ARG A 126 -7.59 7.61 13.74
CA ARG A 126 -8.63 8.62 14.01
C ARG A 126 -8.48 9.88 13.16
N GLY A 127 -7.25 10.30 12.88
CA GLY A 127 -6.98 11.42 11.96
C GLY A 127 -7.47 11.18 10.52
N HIS A 128 -7.78 9.93 10.18
CA HIS A 128 -8.28 9.52 8.87
C HIS A 128 -9.72 8.98 8.90
N ASP A 129 -10.41 9.04 10.05
CA ASP A 129 -11.72 8.43 10.26
C ASP A 129 -11.74 6.92 9.92
N ARG A 130 -10.72 6.20 10.38
CA ARG A 130 -10.53 4.77 10.13
C ARG A 130 -10.17 4.02 11.40
N GLU A 131 -10.36 2.71 11.35
CA GLU A 131 -9.85 1.80 12.37
C GLU A 131 -8.32 1.63 12.24
N PRO A 132 -7.60 1.38 13.35
CA PRO A 132 -6.16 1.07 13.36
C PRO A 132 -5.75 -0.04 12.37
N GLU A 133 -6.59 -1.06 12.25
CA GLU A 133 -6.42 -2.21 11.37
C GLU A 133 -6.35 -1.78 9.90
N TRP A 134 -7.09 -0.73 9.52
CA TRP A 134 -7.09 -0.20 8.16
C TRP A 134 -5.73 0.37 7.77
N LEU A 135 -5.06 1.11 8.67
CA LEU A 135 -3.71 1.64 8.40
C LEU A 135 -2.67 0.52 8.25
N VAL A 136 -2.75 -0.54 9.06
CA VAL A 136 -1.86 -1.70 8.92
C VAL A 136 -2.11 -2.41 7.60
N ALA A 137 -3.38 -2.60 7.25
CA ALA A 137 -3.77 -3.20 5.99
C ALA A 137 -3.34 -2.32 4.79
N GLN A 138 -3.29 -1.00 4.96
CA GLN A 138 -2.79 -0.06 3.95
C GLN A 138 -1.29 -0.26 3.67
N ILE A 139 -0.48 -0.54 4.70
CA ILE A 139 0.94 -0.90 4.55
C ILE A 139 1.05 -2.21 3.75
N ALA A 140 0.30 -3.24 4.18
CA ALA A 140 0.33 -4.55 3.55
C ALA A 140 -0.14 -4.51 2.09
N ARG A 141 -1.17 -3.70 1.78
CA ARG A 141 -1.68 -3.46 0.43
C ARG A 141 -0.60 -2.88 -0.46
N VAL A 142 0.02 -1.77 -0.06
CA VAL A 142 1.05 -1.12 -0.85
C VAL A 142 2.24 -2.06 -1.07
N HIS A 143 2.69 -2.74 -0.01
CA HIS A 143 3.74 -3.74 -0.13
C HIS A 143 3.37 -4.83 -1.14
N GLY A 144 2.21 -5.47 -0.98
CA GLY A 144 1.77 -6.55 -1.84
C GLY A 144 1.65 -6.17 -3.31
N VAL A 145 1.18 -4.94 -3.60
CA VAL A 145 1.12 -4.42 -4.97
C VAL A 145 2.52 -4.24 -5.57
N LEU A 146 3.46 -3.71 -4.79
CA LEU A 146 4.83 -3.47 -5.26
C LEU A 146 5.66 -4.75 -5.42
N THR A 147 5.30 -5.82 -4.70
CA THR A 147 6.00 -7.12 -4.76
C THR A 147 5.28 -8.17 -5.61
N ALA A 148 4.10 -7.87 -6.14
CA ALA A 148 3.34 -8.79 -6.98
C ALA A 148 4.12 -9.13 -8.25
N THR A 149 4.19 -10.42 -8.58
CA THR A 149 4.90 -10.93 -9.75
C THR A 149 4.13 -10.75 -11.05
N ASP A 150 2.82 -10.49 -10.96
CA ASP A 150 1.94 -10.35 -12.11
C ASP A 150 0.89 -9.23 -11.91
N PRO A 151 0.36 -8.65 -13.01
CA PRO A 151 -0.60 -7.56 -12.94
C PRO A 151 -1.97 -7.90 -12.34
N VAL A 152 -2.39 -9.18 -12.35
CA VAL A 152 -3.70 -9.59 -11.83
C VAL A 152 -3.65 -9.60 -10.31
N SER A 153 -2.60 -10.21 -9.75
CA SER A 153 -2.35 -10.23 -8.30
C SER A 153 -2.23 -8.81 -7.74
N SER A 154 -1.50 -7.93 -8.44
CA SER A 154 -1.37 -6.54 -8.00
C SER A 154 -2.73 -5.82 -7.97
N TRP A 155 -3.56 -6.01 -8.99
CA TRP A 155 -4.89 -5.42 -9.07
C TRP A 155 -5.82 -5.91 -7.95
N VAL A 156 -5.84 -7.22 -7.67
CA VAL A 156 -6.62 -7.82 -6.58
C VAL A 156 -6.21 -7.23 -5.22
N VAL A 157 -4.90 -7.14 -4.95
CA VAL A 157 -4.40 -6.58 -3.68
C VAL A 157 -4.77 -5.10 -3.55
N TRP A 158 -4.72 -4.34 -4.65
CA TRP A 158 -5.05 -2.91 -4.62
C TRP A 158 -6.50 -2.63 -4.23
N HIS A 159 -7.44 -3.48 -4.63
CA HIS A 159 -8.86 -3.31 -4.32
C HIS A 159 -9.31 -3.99 -3.03
N ALA A 160 -8.45 -4.78 -2.36
CA ALA A 160 -8.80 -5.52 -1.15
C ALA A 160 -9.25 -4.68 0.06
N LEU A 161 -9.05 -3.35 0.04
CA LEU A 161 -9.54 -2.43 1.09
C LEU A 161 -10.79 -1.67 0.71
N ASP A 162 -11.17 -1.69 -0.58
CA ASP A 162 -12.34 -0.97 -1.08
C ASP A 162 -13.64 -1.75 -0.81
N ASP A 163 -13.54 -3.07 -0.57
CA ASP A 163 -14.67 -3.95 -0.22
C ASP A 163 -15.24 -3.72 1.20
N ALA A 164 -14.59 -2.89 2.01
CA ALA A 164 -14.94 -2.64 3.41
C ALA A 164 -15.91 -1.47 3.61
N ASP A 165 -16.68 -1.08 2.58
CA ASP A 165 -17.77 -0.11 2.72
C ASP A 165 -19.13 -0.82 2.82
N PRO A 166 -19.57 -1.22 4.04
CA PRO A 166 -20.92 -1.72 4.25
C PRO A 166 -21.99 -0.61 4.24
N ALA A 167 -21.63 0.66 4.01
CA ALA A 167 -22.58 1.77 3.98
C ALA A 167 -23.19 1.97 2.57
N GLY A 168 -23.81 0.91 2.07
CA GLY A 168 -24.79 0.96 0.98
C GLY A 168 -26.20 0.71 1.51
N THR A 169 -26.57 1.34 2.63
CA THR A 169 -27.94 1.39 3.17
C THR A 169 -28.45 2.81 3.21
#